data_AF-V4JN87-F1
#
_entry.id   AF-V4JN87-F1
#
_cell.length_a   1.000
_cell.length_b   1.000
_cell.length_c   1.000
_cell.angle_alpha   90.00
_cell.angle_beta   90.00
_cell.angle_gamma   90.00
#
_symmetry.space_group_name_H-M   'P 1'
#
loop_
_entity.id
_entity.type
_entity.pdbx_description
1 polymer ?
#
loop_
_entity_poly.entity_id
_entity_poly.type
_entity_poly.pdbx_seq_one_letter_code
_entity_poly.pdbx_strand_id
1 'polypeptide(L)'
;MNKAALCVWTDPVQDAGLRITALSLFLAPVGVAIGLALLWIGWLMACFRPGSRSLPMSAGVWLGLAFGVYIVLHGLAWTDPVNGLAERTEATLDWLQLCVFVPFAYALRADQSKLLHLFLLILAGLLAGMCWRLDWALLLSDPSGFVRSRPGFGFPTIVFGLFSGTVLLGLLALRCRWWRCVEGRPGIWRFLLWLLSIALVAQGFILTLARGASIALLVTLAIGSRFRDRCVHPAGLVVERSRPMLLVVAVLVLGLLALNAKPVVDRMGEEWDLVAAMLSGEIAYSQASSFSQRWHVLRFGIDAWLLRPWFGWGPGSSKSLIELSGEPALRMPDGAPLVHVHNTYVEILVQLGWVGLLLWLAILFALLASLRRGLQMGRLSPDVAGFLMLAILYLGLWSLFDFHAVHQDWRGFWAVLAGSALSFGLFGRVR
;
A
#
# COMPACT_ATOMS: atom_id res chain seq x y z
N MET A 1 -6.88 7.77 -37.88
CA MET A 1 -7.37 6.46 -37.39
C MET A 1 -8.87 6.40 -37.50
N ASN A 2 -9.43 5.30 -38.00
CA ASN A 2 -10.88 5.09 -38.07
C ASN A 2 -11.48 5.01 -36.65
N LYS A 3 -12.57 5.75 -36.37
CA LYS A 3 -13.22 5.80 -35.03
C LYS A 3 -13.61 4.43 -34.51
N ALA A 4 -13.96 3.50 -35.41
CA ALA A 4 -14.26 2.12 -35.08
C ALA A 4 -13.05 1.37 -34.49
N ALA A 5 -11.83 1.68 -34.94
CA ALA A 5 -10.62 1.02 -34.46
C ALA A 5 -10.31 1.38 -33.00
N LEU A 6 -10.46 2.65 -32.59
CA LEU A 6 -10.21 3.08 -31.20
C LEU A 6 -11.11 2.34 -30.20
N CYS A 7 -12.36 2.08 -30.58
CA CYS A 7 -13.32 1.32 -29.77
C CYS A 7 -12.88 -0.12 -29.50
N VAL A 8 -12.29 -0.77 -30.51
CA VAL A 8 -11.88 -2.18 -30.43
C VAL A 8 -10.66 -2.37 -29.53
N TRP A 9 -9.74 -1.39 -29.49
CA TRP A 9 -8.48 -1.51 -28.76
C TRP A 9 -8.53 -1.04 -27.30
N THR A 10 -9.48 -0.18 -26.92
CA THR A 10 -9.51 0.43 -25.58
C THR A 10 -9.63 -0.62 -24.47
N ASP A 11 -10.59 -1.53 -24.59
CA ASP A 11 -10.88 -2.54 -23.56
C ASP A 11 -9.73 -3.57 -23.42
N PRO A 12 -9.20 -4.16 -24.51
CA PRO A 12 -8.03 -5.04 -24.42
C PRO A 12 -6.79 -4.39 -23.82
N VAL A 13 -6.51 -3.12 -24.17
CA VAL A 13 -5.34 -2.39 -23.63
C VAL A 13 -5.48 -2.16 -22.13
N GLN A 14 -6.66 -1.75 -21.66
CA GLN A 14 -6.95 -1.60 -20.23
C GLN A 14 -6.85 -2.93 -19.48
N ASP A 15 -7.44 -3.99 -20.03
CA ASP A 15 -7.41 -5.32 -19.40
C ASP A 15 -5.99 -5.92 -19.35
N ALA A 16 -5.19 -5.72 -20.41
CA ALA A 16 -3.78 -6.08 -20.41
C ALA A 16 -3.02 -5.28 -19.35
N GLY A 17 -3.24 -3.96 -19.28
CA GLY A 17 -2.66 -3.09 -18.26
C GLY A 17 -2.94 -3.57 -16.84
N LEU A 18 -4.21 -3.87 -16.52
CA LEU A 18 -4.61 -4.40 -15.21
C LEU A 18 -3.87 -5.70 -14.86
N ARG A 19 -3.86 -6.68 -15.78
CA ARG A 19 -3.27 -8.00 -15.53
C ARG A 19 -1.74 -7.95 -15.40
N ILE A 20 -1.08 -7.17 -16.26
CA ILE A 20 0.37 -6.96 -16.20
C ILE A 20 0.74 -6.27 -14.89
N THR A 21 0.07 -5.16 -14.53
CA THR A 21 0.31 -4.48 -13.25
C THR A 21 0.10 -5.43 -12.08
N ALA A 22 -0.98 -6.20 -12.05
CA ALA A 22 -1.30 -7.12 -10.97
C ALA A 22 -0.24 -8.22 -10.80
N LEU A 23 0.13 -8.92 -11.88
CA LEU A 23 1.13 -9.99 -11.82
C LEU A 23 2.52 -9.44 -11.50
N SER A 24 2.88 -8.30 -12.06
CA SER A 24 4.23 -7.73 -11.93
C SER A 24 4.45 -6.95 -10.64
N LEU A 25 3.39 -6.61 -9.90
CA LEU A 25 3.44 -5.73 -8.71
C LEU A 25 4.58 -6.08 -7.75
N PHE A 26 4.76 -7.37 -7.47
CA PHE A 26 5.78 -7.87 -6.55
C PHE A 26 6.88 -8.70 -7.22
N LEU A 27 6.80 -8.86 -8.54
CA LEU A 27 7.71 -9.70 -9.32
C LEU A 27 8.75 -8.85 -10.07
N ALA A 28 8.28 -7.86 -10.83
CA ALA A 28 9.11 -7.11 -11.77
C ALA A 28 8.67 -5.64 -11.89
N PRO A 29 9.45 -4.65 -11.38
CA PRO A 29 9.09 -3.23 -11.46
C PRO A 29 8.82 -2.73 -12.88
N VAL A 30 9.59 -3.20 -13.86
CA VAL A 30 9.39 -2.88 -15.29
C VAL A 30 7.99 -3.26 -15.76
N GLY A 31 7.50 -4.43 -15.36
CA GLY A 31 6.13 -4.86 -15.69
C GLY A 31 5.07 -3.94 -15.07
N VAL A 32 5.29 -3.46 -13.84
CA VAL A 32 4.39 -2.46 -13.21
C VAL A 32 4.34 -1.18 -14.05
N ALA A 33 5.49 -0.64 -14.46
CA ALA A 33 5.54 0.56 -15.30
C ALA A 33 4.80 0.37 -16.64
N ILE A 34 5.04 -0.74 -17.33
CA ILE A 34 4.35 -1.09 -18.58
C ILE A 34 2.84 -1.17 -18.34
N GLY A 35 2.39 -1.88 -17.31
CA GLY A 35 0.98 -2.03 -17.00
C GLY A 35 0.31 -0.68 -16.68
N LEU A 36 0.95 0.17 -15.88
CA LEU A 36 0.44 1.52 -15.57
C LEU A 36 0.41 2.43 -16.81
N ALA A 37 1.40 2.35 -17.69
CA ALA A 37 1.41 3.08 -18.96
C ALA A 37 0.26 2.65 -19.87
N LEU A 38 -0.01 1.34 -19.99
CA LEU A 38 -1.15 0.82 -20.73
C LEU A 38 -2.49 1.30 -20.16
N LEU A 39 -2.61 1.39 -18.83
CA LEU A 39 -3.81 1.93 -18.18
C LEU A 39 -4.03 3.41 -18.54
N TRP A 40 -2.97 4.23 -18.53
CA TRP A 40 -3.05 5.63 -18.96
C TRP A 40 -3.45 5.74 -20.43
N ILE A 41 -2.80 4.99 -21.33
CA ILE A 41 -3.10 4.98 -22.77
C ILE A 41 -4.56 4.60 -22.99
N GLY A 42 -5.01 3.49 -22.39
CA GLY A 42 -6.39 3.03 -22.51
C GLY A 42 -7.40 4.03 -21.94
N TRP A 43 -7.09 4.69 -20.83
CA TRP A 43 -7.94 5.75 -20.28
C TRP A 43 -8.02 6.98 -21.19
N LEU A 44 -6.89 7.46 -21.73
CA LEU A 44 -6.86 8.57 -22.68
C LEU A 44 -7.66 8.23 -23.95
N MET A 45 -7.50 7.01 -24.50
CA MET A 45 -8.30 6.53 -25.63
C MET A 45 -9.80 6.55 -25.33
N ALA A 46 -10.21 6.18 -24.10
CA ALA A 46 -11.59 6.24 -23.67
C ALA A 46 -12.13 7.69 -23.58
N CYS A 47 -11.30 8.63 -23.12
CA CYS A 47 -11.63 10.07 -23.06
C CYS A 47 -11.85 10.68 -24.44
N PHE A 48 -11.06 10.29 -25.44
CA PHE A 48 -11.13 10.85 -26.80
C PHE A 48 -12.09 10.10 -27.74
N ARG A 49 -12.81 9.08 -27.25
CA ARG A 49 -13.74 8.28 -28.06
C ARG A 49 -14.97 9.12 -28.47
N PRO A 50 -15.25 9.31 -29.77
CA PRO A 50 -16.42 10.05 -30.23
C PRO A 50 -17.72 9.35 -29.83
N GLY A 51 -18.67 10.08 -29.24
CA GLY A 51 -19.91 9.51 -28.73
C GLY A 51 -19.76 8.74 -27.40
N SER A 52 -18.57 8.79 -26.77
CA SER A 52 -18.42 8.32 -25.40
C SER A 52 -19.35 9.13 -24.51
N ARG A 53 -20.24 8.45 -23.79
CA ARG A 53 -21.01 9.09 -22.71
C ARG A 53 -19.99 9.73 -21.77
N SER A 54 -20.31 10.93 -21.25
CA SER A 54 -19.48 11.61 -20.24
C SER A 54 -19.01 10.61 -19.19
N LEU A 55 -17.69 10.45 -19.03
CA LEU A 55 -17.14 9.51 -18.07
C LEU A 55 -17.76 9.79 -16.70
N PRO A 56 -18.26 8.77 -15.97
CA PRO A 56 -18.93 8.99 -14.71
C PRO A 56 -18.01 9.70 -13.72
N MET A 57 -18.33 10.94 -13.37
CA MET A 57 -17.56 11.68 -12.37
C MET A 57 -18.10 11.37 -10.97
N SER A 58 -17.19 11.06 -10.04
CA SER A 58 -17.50 10.93 -8.62
C SER A 58 -16.62 11.86 -7.80
N ALA A 59 -16.96 12.07 -6.52
CA ALA A 59 -16.14 12.87 -5.61
C ALA A 59 -14.68 12.41 -5.58
N GLY A 60 -14.41 11.10 -5.61
CA GLY A 60 -13.04 10.58 -5.63
C GLY A 60 -12.25 10.93 -6.90
N VAL A 61 -12.92 11.02 -8.06
CA VAL A 61 -12.27 11.46 -9.31
C VAL A 61 -11.99 12.96 -9.26
N TRP A 62 -12.96 13.77 -8.82
CA TRP A 62 -12.75 15.21 -8.66
C TRP A 62 -11.63 15.53 -7.67
N LEU A 63 -11.55 14.81 -6.56
CA LEU A 63 -10.46 14.96 -5.60
C LEU A 63 -9.11 14.51 -6.17
N GLY A 64 -9.07 13.41 -6.93
CA GLY A 64 -7.85 13.00 -7.64
C GLY A 64 -7.38 14.04 -8.65
N LEU A 65 -8.30 14.64 -9.41
CA LEU A 65 -7.98 15.73 -10.34
C LEU A 65 -7.53 16.99 -9.60
N ALA A 66 -8.22 17.39 -8.53
CA ALA A 66 -7.85 18.55 -7.71
C ALA A 66 -6.45 18.37 -7.11
N PHE A 67 -6.14 17.18 -6.62
CA PHE A 67 -4.81 16.82 -6.14
C PHE A 67 -3.76 16.90 -7.26
N GLY A 68 -4.00 16.31 -8.43
CA GLY A 68 -3.08 16.40 -9.56
C GLY A 68 -2.82 17.84 -10.04
N VAL A 69 -3.87 18.66 -10.16
CA VAL A 69 -3.74 20.09 -10.49
C VAL A 69 -2.95 20.83 -9.42
N TYR A 70 -3.24 20.57 -8.14
CA TYR A 70 -2.51 21.16 -7.03
C TYR A 70 -1.02 20.83 -7.09
N ILE A 71 -0.64 19.56 -7.30
CA ILE A 71 0.75 19.13 -7.43
C ILE A 71 1.46 19.86 -8.59
N VAL A 72 0.83 19.94 -9.76
CA VAL A 72 1.41 20.62 -10.93
C VAL A 72 1.60 22.12 -10.68
N LEU A 73 0.55 22.80 -10.20
CA LEU A 73 0.64 24.24 -9.91
C LEU A 73 1.69 24.52 -8.83
N HIS A 74 1.73 23.70 -7.79
CA HIS A 74 2.68 23.87 -6.70
C HIS A 74 4.12 23.58 -7.15
N GLY A 75 4.36 22.50 -7.91
CA GLY A 75 5.66 22.18 -8.48
C GLY A 75 6.20 23.24 -9.44
N LEU A 76 5.33 23.90 -10.20
CA LEU A 76 5.69 25.01 -11.10
C LEU A 76 5.95 26.32 -10.35
N ALA A 77 5.16 26.62 -9.32
CA ALA A 77 5.28 27.85 -8.54
C ALA A 77 6.44 27.81 -7.54
N TRP A 78 6.84 26.62 -7.09
CA TRP A 78 7.88 26.43 -6.10
C TRP A 78 9.28 26.68 -6.67
N THR A 79 10.05 27.54 -6.00
CA THR A 79 11.49 27.73 -6.25
C THR A 79 12.29 27.11 -5.10
N ASP A 80 12.92 25.96 -5.36
CA ASP A 80 13.87 25.35 -4.44
C ASP A 80 15.24 26.02 -4.63
N PRO A 81 15.90 26.52 -3.56
CA PRO A 81 17.25 27.05 -3.69
C PRO A 81 18.32 25.98 -4.00
N VAL A 82 18.04 24.70 -3.73
CA VAL A 82 19.00 23.60 -3.89
C VAL A 82 18.72 22.79 -5.15
N ASN A 83 17.46 22.44 -5.39
CA ASN A 83 17.07 21.58 -6.50
C ASN A 83 16.86 22.39 -7.79
N GLY A 84 17.43 21.90 -8.89
CA GLY A 84 17.23 22.43 -10.23
C GLY A 84 15.80 22.23 -10.75
N LEU A 85 15.53 22.72 -11.97
CA LEU A 85 14.24 22.52 -12.63
C LEU A 85 13.95 21.03 -12.93
N ALA A 86 15.00 20.25 -13.23
CA ALA A 86 14.88 18.85 -13.57
C ALA A 86 14.40 18.01 -12.37
N GLU A 87 15.06 18.12 -11.20
CA GLU A 87 14.66 17.36 -10.00
C GLU A 87 13.26 17.76 -9.52
N ARG A 88 12.91 19.06 -9.58
CA ARG A 88 11.55 19.53 -9.24
C ARG A 88 10.50 18.94 -10.16
N THR A 89 10.80 18.86 -11.47
CA THR A 89 9.89 18.27 -12.45
C THR A 89 9.71 16.78 -12.19
N GLU A 90 10.80 16.05 -11.93
CA GLU A 90 10.76 14.62 -11.58
C GLU A 90 9.92 14.38 -10.32
N ALA A 91 10.18 15.11 -9.24
CA ALA A 91 9.42 14.98 -8.00
C ALA A 91 7.93 15.31 -8.18
N THR A 92 7.62 16.32 -9.00
CA THR A 92 6.23 16.67 -9.36
C THR A 92 5.55 15.54 -10.12
N LEU A 93 6.23 14.93 -11.10
CA LEU A 93 5.73 13.79 -11.86
C LEU A 93 5.53 12.56 -10.97
N ASP A 94 6.42 12.33 -10.02
CA ASP A 94 6.34 11.22 -9.08
C ASP A 94 5.10 11.29 -8.20
N TRP A 95 4.77 12.49 -7.69
CA TRP A 95 3.51 12.72 -6.99
C TRP A 95 2.29 12.60 -7.90
N LEU A 96 2.36 13.14 -9.12
CA LEU A 96 1.26 13.08 -10.09
C LEU A 96 0.91 11.65 -10.45
N GLN A 97 1.88 10.73 -10.49
CA GLN A 97 1.65 9.32 -10.77
C GLN A 97 0.75 8.63 -9.73
N LEU A 98 0.61 9.18 -8.51
CA LEU A 98 -0.38 8.69 -7.55
C LEU A 98 -1.82 8.82 -8.05
N CYS A 99 -2.09 9.68 -9.03
CA CYS A 99 -3.41 9.83 -9.67
C CYS A 99 -3.79 8.65 -10.59
N VAL A 100 -2.89 7.71 -10.85
CA VAL A 100 -3.14 6.54 -11.72
C VAL A 100 -4.24 5.61 -11.19
N PHE A 101 -4.61 5.72 -9.91
CA PHE A 101 -5.78 5.02 -9.37
C PHE A 101 -7.08 5.36 -10.11
N VAL A 102 -7.18 6.54 -10.75
CA VAL A 102 -8.34 6.93 -11.56
C VAL A 102 -8.43 6.09 -12.84
N PRO A 103 -7.42 6.08 -13.75
CA PRO A 103 -7.37 5.14 -14.88
C PRO A 103 -7.62 3.69 -14.48
N PHE A 104 -7.02 3.23 -13.37
CA PHE A 104 -7.22 1.88 -12.86
C PHE A 104 -8.70 1.61 -12.54
N ALA A 105 -9.38 2.54 -11.85
CA ALA A 105 -10.78 2.42 -11.50
C ALA A 105 -11.69 2.33 -12.73
N TYR A 106 -11.40 3.10 -13.79
CA TYR A 106 -12.12 3.06 -15.06
C TYR A 106 -11.90 1.75 -15.82
N ALA A 107 -10.69 1.20 -15.79
CA ALA A 107 -10.39 -0.11 -16.39
C ALA A 107 -11.12 -1.25 -15.67
N LEU A 108 -11.24 -1.18 -14.33
CA LEU A 108 -11.86 -2.23 -13.53
C LEU A 108 -13.39 -2.27 -13.66
N ARG A 109 -14.07 -1.15 -13.90
CA ARG A 109 -15.52 -1.04 -14.16
C ARG A 109 -16.44 -1.67 -13.09
N ALA A 110 -16.02 -1.64 -11.83
CA ALA A 110 -16.70 -2.30 -10.72
C ALA A 110 -16.96 -3.80 -10.95
N ASP A 111 -16.14 -4.46 -11.77
CA ASP A 111 -16.21 -5.89 -12.00
C ASP A 111 -15.49 -6.64 -10.87
N GLN A 112 -16.28 -7.17 -9.93
CA GLN A 112 -15.75 -7.94 -8.81
C GLN A 112 -15.06 -9.24 -9.25
N SER A 113 -15.56 -9.90 -10.30
CA SER A 113 -14.93 -11.13 -10.79
C SER A 113 -13.53 -10.81 -11.29
N LYS A 114 -13.41 -9.77 -12.13
CA LYS A 114 -12.11 -9.26 -12.59
C LYS A 114 -11.20 -8.90 -11.43
N LEU A 115 -11.70 -8.17 -10.43
CA LEU A 115 -10.93 -7.79 -9.25
C LEU A 115 -10.34 -9.01 -8.50
N LEU A 116 -11.15 -10.06 -8.29
CA LEU A 116 -10.68 -11.27 -7.62
C LEU A 116 -9.58 -11.98 -8.42
N HIS A 117 -9.66 -11.99 -9.76
CA HIS A 117 -8.57 -12.50 -10.60
C HIS A 117 -7.30 -11.65 -10.46
N LEU A 118 -7.42 -10.32 -10.37
CA LEU A 118 -6.27 -9.44 -10.13
C LEU A 118 -5.62 -9.73 -8.78
N PHE A 119 -6.40 -9.94 -7.71
CA PHE A 119 -5.84 -10.35 -6.41
C PHE A 119 -5.12 -11.68 -6.47
N LEU A 120 -5.62 -12.65 -7.23
CA LEU A 120 -4.94 -13.93 -7.43
C LEU A 120 -3.61 -13.75 -8.18
N LEU A 121 -3.58 -12.92 -9.23
CA LEU A 121 -2.35 -12.58 -9.95
C LEU A 121 -1.34 -11.85 -9.05
N ILE A 122 -1.79 -10.95 -8.19
CA ILE A 122 -0.95 -10.26 -7.20
C ILE A 122 -0.35 -11.25 -6.21
N LEU A 123 -1.15 -12.17 -5.67
CA LEU A 123 -0.66 -13.23 -4.79
C LEU A 123 0.37 -14.11 -5.50
N ALA A 124 0.08 -14.54 -6.73
CA ALA A 124 1.01 -15.33 -7.53
C ALA A 124 2.32 -14.57 -7.79
N GLY A 125 2.23 -13.29 -8.15
CA GLY A 125 3.39 -12.40 -8.35
C GLY A 125 4.23 -12.22 -7.09
N LEU A 126 3.59 -12.09 -5.92
CA LEU A 126 4.28 -12.02 -4.63
C LEU A 126 5.04 -13.32 -4.33
N LEU A 127 4.36 -14.47 -4.40
CA LEU A 127 4.96 -15.76 -4.08
C LEU A 127 6.11 -16.09 -5.06
N ALA A 128 5.92 -15.85 -6.36
CA ALA A 128 6.96 -16.02 -7.36
C ALA A 128 8.13 -15.06 -7.11
N GLY A 129 7.86 -13.79 -6.79
CA GLY A 129 8.87 -12.79 -6.46
C GLY A 129 9.69 -13.18 -5.23
N MET A 130 9.03 -13.69 -4.18
CA MET A 130 9.70 -14.20 -2.99
C MET A 130 10.64 -15.37 -3.31
N CYS A 131 10.17 -16.38 -4.05
CA CYS A 131 11.00 -17.53 -4.42
C CYS A 131 12.17 -17.14 -5.34
N TRP A 132 11.93 -16.22 -6.28
CA TRP A 132 12.94 -15.75 -7.24
C TRP A 132 14.05 -14.95 -6.56
N ARG A 133 13.69 -14.10 -5.59
CA ARG A 133 14.61 -13.16 -4.94
C ARG A 133 15.11 -13.67 -3.59
N LEU A 134 14.83 -14.93 -3.26
CA LEU A 134 15.37 -15.57 -2.08
C LEU A 134 16.88 -15.76 -2.26
N ASP A 135 17.66 -15.33 -1.28
CA ASP A 135 19.09 -15.65 -1.23
C ASP A 135 19.26 -17.11 -0.80
N TRP A 136 19.09 -18.02 -1.77
CA TRP A 136 19.21 -19.46 -1.57
C TRP A 136 20.60 -19.85 -1.04
N ALA A 137 21.65 -19.12 -1.46
CA ALA A 137 23.01 -19.40 -1.01
C ALA A 137 23.16 -19.08 0.48
N LEU A 138 22.72 -17.89 0.92
CA LEU A 138 22.78 -17.51 2.34
C LEU A 138 21.85 -18.39 3.19
N LEU A 139 20.64 -18.68 2.71
CA LEU A 139 19.69 -19.54 3.42
C LEU A 139 20.25 -20.94 3.67
N LEU A 140 20.93 -21.53 2.68
CA LEU A 140 21.49 -22.88 2.79
C LEU A 140 22.82 -22.92 3.57
N SER A 141 23.64 -21.86 3.50
CA SER A 141 24.96 -21.82 4.15
C SER A 141 24.93 -21.29 5.59
N ASP A 142 24.14 -20.25 5.87
CA ASP A 142 23.94 -19.70 7.21
C ASP A 142 22.47 -19.30 7.42
N PRO A 143 21.59 -20.25 7.79
CA PRO A 143 20.19 -19.96 8.08
C PRO A 143 20.00 -18.88 9.15
N SER A 144 20.93 -18.77 10.11
CA SER A 144 20.86 -17.76 11.17
C SER A 144 21.21 -16.37 10.66
N GLY A 145 22.23 -16.26 9.80
CA GLY A 145 22.59 -15.05 9.05
C GLY A 145 21.48 -14.61 8.12
N PHE A 146 20.82 -15.55 7.43
CA PHE A 146 19.66 -15.26 6.60
C PHE A 146 18.51 -14.62 7.40
N VAL A 147 18.19 -15.15 8.58
CA VAL A 147 17.14 -14.55 9.44
C VAL A 147 17.57 -13.16 9.91
N ARG A 148 18.85 -12.98 10.28
CA ARG A 148 19.39 -11.68 10.73
C ARG A 148 19.47 -10.63 9.61
N SER A 149 19.60 -11.03 8.35
CA SER A 149 19.69 -10.11 7.21
C SER A 149 18.35 -9.44 6.87
N ARG A 150 17.24 -9.95 7.41
CA ARG A 150 15.88 -9.41 7.24
C ARG A 150 15.48 -9.26 5.77
N PRO A 151 15.41 -10.39 5.04
CA PRO A 151 15.18 -10.37 3.61
C PRO A 151 13.89 -9.61 3.27
N GLY A 152 14.03 -8.53 2.50
CA GLY A 152 12.89 -7.79 1.94
C GLY A 152 12.44 -8.33 0.57
N PHE A 153 13.02 -9.44 0.10
CA PHE A 153 12.70 -10.08 -1.18
C PHE A 153 12.76 -9.09 -2.37
N GLY A 154 13.84 -8.31 -2.41
CA GLY A 154 14.08 -7.24 -3.39
C GLY A 154 13.22 -5.99 -3.24
N PHE A 155 12.59 -5.81 -2.07
CA PHE A 155 12.00 -4.54 -1.63
C PHE A 155 12.70 -4.09 -0.34
N PRO A 156 12.60 -2.80 0.02
CA PRO A 156 12.95 -2.37 1.37
C PRO A 156 12.17 -3.19 2.40
N THR A 157 12.85 -3.69 3.44
CA THR A 157 12.28 -4.62 4.42
C THR A 157 10.98 -4.11 5.06
N ILE A 158 10.88 -2.80 5.34
CA ILE A 158 9.71 -2.19 5.98
C ILE A 158 8.50 -2.17 5.01
N VAL A 159 8.77 -1.89 3.74
CA VAL A 159 7.77 -1.84 2.66
C VAL A 159 7.26 -3.25 2.33
N PHE A 160 8.15 -4.25 2.31
CA PHE A 160 7.73 -5.64 2.16
C PHE A 160 6.78 -6.07 3.29
N GLY A 161 6.96 -5.55 4.51
CA GLY A 161 6.03 -5.74 5.63
C GLY A 161 4.62 -5.19 5.36
N LEU A 162 4.50 -4.04 4.69
CA LEU A 162 3.19 -3.54 4.24
C LEU A 162 2.58 -4.49 3.20
N PHE A 163 3.35 -4.88 2.20
CA PHE A 163 2.83 -5.69 1.08
C PHE A 163 2.36 -7.06 1.57
N SER A 164 3.22 -7.78 2.29
CA SER A 164 2.90 -9.08 2.87
C SER A 164 1.77 -8.98 3.90
N GLY A 165 1.75 -7.94 4.76
CA GLY A 165 0.64 -7.71 5.69
C GLY A 165 -0.71 -7.48 5.00
N THR A 166 -0.72 -6.74 3.88
CA THR A 166 -1.94 -6.52 3.08
C THR A 166 -2.42 -7.82 2.44
N VAL A 167 -1.50 -8.63 1.91
CA VAL A 167 -1.83 -9.95 1.34
C VAL A 167 -2.35 -10.91 2.41
N LEU A 168 -1.78 -10.90 3.62
CA LEU A 168 -2.31 -11.67 4.76
C LEU A 168 -3.73 -11.24 5.10
N LEU A 169 -4.02 -9.93 5.17
CA LEU A 169 -5.39 -9.43 5.35
C LEU A 169 -6.32 -9.98 4.26
N GLY A 170 -5.89 -10.02 3.01
CA GLY A 170 -6.65 -10.59 1.89
C GLY A 170 -6.90 -12.09 2.04
N LEU A 171 -5.87 -12.87 2.34
CA LEU A 171 -5.95 -14.32 2.57
C LEU A 171 -6.90 -14.67 3.72
N LEU A 172 -6.93 -13.85 4.78
CA LEU A 172 -7.81 -14.02 5.93
C LEU A 172 -9.24 -13.53 5.67
N ALA A 173 -9.41 -12.37 5.05
CA ALA A 173 -10.73 -11.78 4.78
C ALA A 173 -11.50 -12.60 3.73
N LEU A 174 -10.82 -13.03 2.66
CA LEU A 174 -11.41 -13.75 1.52
C LEU A 174 -11.37 -15.28 1.68
N ARG A 175 -11.00 -15.79 2.87
CA ARG A 175 -10.80 -17.22 3.15
C ARG A 175 -11.96 -18.13 2.70
N CYS A 176 -13.21 -17.66 2.86
CA CYS A 176 -14.40 -18.45 2.49
C CYS A 176 -14.46 -18.76 0.99
N ARG A 177 -13.86 -17.92 0.13
CA ARG A 177 -13.80 -18.13 -1.32
C ARG A 177 -12.81 -19.22 -1.73
N TRP A 178 -11.78 -19.45 -0.92
CA TRP A 178 -10.81 -20.52 -1.15
C TRP A 178 -11.38 -21.90 -0.84
N TRP A 179 -12.28 -21.97 0.14
CA TRP A 179 -12.78 -23.24 0.66
C TRP A 179 -14.13 -23.65 0.09
N ARG A 180 -14.99 -22.72 -0.34
CA ARG A 180 -16.28 -23.09 -0.93
C ARG A 180 -16.09 -23.57 -2.36
N CYS A 181 -16.21 -24.87 -2.58
CA CYS A 181 -16.46 -25.40 -3.92
C CYS A 181 -17.93 -25.20 -4.31
N VAL A 182 -18.17 -25.16 -5.62
CA VAL A 182 -19.49 -25.09 -6.25
C VAL A 182 -20.38 -26.27 -5.80
N GLU A 183 -19.78 -27.41 -5.42
CA GLU A 183 -20.46 -28.64 -4.99
C GLU A 183 -20.41 -28.89 -3.46
N GLY A 184 -20.10 -27.88 -2.65
CA GLY A 184 -20.23 -27.97 -1.19
C GLY A 184 -19.10 -28.68 -0.42
N ARG A 185 -18.14 -29.34 -1.09
CA ARG A 185 -16.93 -29.88 -0.43
C ARG A 185 -15.68 -29.07 -0.77
N PRO A 186 -14.94 -28.49 0.21
CA PRO A 186 -13.67 -27.85 -0.08
C PRO A 186 -12.73 -28.83 -0.77
N GLY A 187 -12.23 -28.46 -1.96
CA GLY A 187 -11.16 -29.21 -2.58
C GLY A 187 -9.94 -29.13 -1.66
N ILE A 188 -9.51 -30.26 -1.10
CA ILE A 188 -8.37 -30.33 -0.17
C ILE A 188 -7.14 -29.59 -0.70
N TRP A 189 -6.90 -29.67 -2.02
CA TRP A 189 -5.83 -28.95 -2.70
C TRP A 189 -5.93 -27.43 -2.61
N ARG A 190 -7.13 -26.84 -2.75
CA ARG A 190 -7.33 -25.39 -2.62
C ARG A 190 -7.07 -24.93 -1.19
N PHE A 191 -7.49 -25.74 -0.21
CA PHE A 191 -7.21 -25.49 1.19
C PHE A 191 -5.71 -25.57 1.49
N LEU A 192 -5.03 -26.62 1.03
CA LEU A 192 -3.58 -26.79 1.20
C LEU A 192 -2.81 -25.65 0.54
N LEU A 193 -3.20 -25.24 -0.67
CA LEU A 193 -2.59 -24.10 -1.37
C LEU A 193 -2.80 -22.78 -0.61
N TRP A 194 -4.00 -22.56 -0.08
CA TRP A 194 -4.29 -21.40 0.76
C TRP A 194 -3.45 -21.40 2.04
N LEU A 195 -3.34 -22.55 2.71
CA LEU A 195 -2.55 -22.71 3.94
C LEU A 195 -1.06 -22.48 3.67
N LEU A 196 -0.54 -23.06 2.58
CA LEU A 196 0.83 -22.84 2.13
C LEU A 196 1.08 -21.36 1.80
N SER A 197 0.13 -20.70 1.12
CA SER A 197 0.23 -19.27 0.81
C SER A 197 0.29 -18.42 2.09
N ILE A 198 -0.55 -18.72 3.09
CA ILE A 198 -0.48 -18.05 4.40
C ILE A 198 0.87 -18.29 5.07
N ALA A 199 1.34 -19.54 5.11
CA ALA A 199 2.60 -19.87 5.76
C ALA A 199 3.78 -19.11 5.13
N LEU A 200 3.86 -19.09 3.79
CA LEU A 200 4.92 -18.39 3.07
C LEU A 200 4.85 -16.87 3.27
N VAL A 201 3.66 -16.26 3.11
CA VAL A 201 3.52 -14.81 3.28
C VAL A 201 3.72 -14.39 4.73
N ALA A 202 3.23 -15.17 5.71
CA ALA A 202 3.44 -14.91 7.13
C ALA A 202 4.91 -15.03 7.51
N GLN A 203 5.62 -16.04 7.00
CA GLN A 203 7.06 -16.16 7.18
C GLN A 203 7.79 -14.95 6.61
N GLY A 204 7.47 -14.54 5.38
CA GLY A 204 8.04 -13.35 4.77
C GLY A 204 7.78 -12.08 5.61
N PHE A 205 6.56 -11.90 6.10
CA PHE A 205 6.19 -10.78 6.97
C PHE A 205 7.00 -10.79 8.28
N ILE A 206 7.09 -11.93 8.96
CA ILE A 206 7.82 -12.06 10.24
C ILE A 206 9.31 -11.78 10.05
N LEU A 207 9.92 -12.29 8.96
CA LEU A 207 11.32 -12.06 8.64
C LEU A 207 11.65 -10.57 8.41
N THR A 208 10.66 -9.73 8.12
CA THR A 208 10.92 -8.28 8.02
C THR A 208 11.31 -7.64 9.35
N LEU A 209 10.85 -8.21 10.47
CA LEU A 209 10.94 -7.61 11.80
C LEU A 209 10.48 -6.13 11.83
N ALA A 210 9.57 -5.74 10.91
CA ALA A 210 9.08 -4.38 10.78
C ALA A 210 7.98 -4.13 11.83
N ARG A 211 8.35 -3.53 12.96
CA ARG A 211 7.42 -3.27 14.08
C ARG A 211 6.23 -2.41 13.69
N GLY A 212 6.46 -1.33 12.94
CA GLY A 212 5.38 -0.45 12.46
C GLY A 212 4.32 -1.22 11.67
N ALA A 213 4.76 -2.11 10.76
CA ALA A 213 3.88 -3.00 10.02
C ALA A 213 3.15 -4.00 10.94
N SER A 214 3.85 -4.58 11.92
CA SER A 214 3.26 -5.52 12.89
C SER A 214 2.17 -4.86 13.74
N ILE A 215 2.43 -3.67 14.30
CA ILE A 215 1.47 -2.90 15.10
C ILE A 215 0.27 -2.50 14.24
N ALA A 216 0.51 -1.96 13.05
CA ALA A 216 -0.56 -1.58 12.13
C ALA A 216 -1.43 -2.78 11.74
N LEU A 217 -0.83 -3.96 11.52
CA LEU A 217 -1.55 -5.18 11.17
C LEU A 217 -2.39 -5.68 12.35
N LEU A 218 -1.82 -5.72 13.56
CA LEU A 218 -2.52 -6.13 14.78
C LEU A 218 -3.73 -5.23 15.09
N VAL A 219 -3.55 -3.91 15.01
CA VAL A 219 -4.64 -2.94 15.21
C VAL A 219 -5.72 -3.12 14.14
N THR A 220 -5.32 -3.30 12.88
CA THR A 220 -6.25 -3.55 11.78
C THR A 220 -7.05 -4.84 11.99
N LEU A 221 -6.40 -5.94 12.39
CA LEU A 221 -7.04 -7.22 12.68
C LEU A 221 -8.01 -7.11 13.88
N ALA A 222 -7.61 -6.39 14.93
CA ALA A 222 -8.46 -6.14 16.09
C ALA A 222 -9.75 -5.39 15.69
N ILE A 223 -9.61 -4.34 14.88
CA ILE A 223 -10.75 -3.59 14.33
C ILE A 223 -11.60 -4.48 13.41
N GLY A 224 -10.97 -5.21 12.48
CA GLY A 224 -11.64 -6.09 11.51
C GLY A 224 -12.40 -7.25 12.15
N SER A 225 -11.91 -7.78 13.28
CA SER A 225 -12.58 -8.85 14.03
C SER A 225 -13.99 -8.45 14.47
N ARG A 226 -14.20 -7.18 14.85
CA ARG A 226 -15.50 -6.65 15.27
C ARG A 226 -16.49 -6.50 14.12
N PHE A 227 -16.00 -6.30 12.90
CA PHE A 227 -16.87 -6.17 11.71
C PHE A 227 -17.35 -7.52 11.17
N ARG A 228 -16.58 -8.58 11.39
CA ARG A 228 -16.87 -9.93 10.88
C ARG A 228 -18.21 -10.47 11.39
N ASP A 229 -18.56 -10.19 12.64
CA ASP A 229 -19.78 -10.72 13.26
C ASP A 229 -21.07 -10.13 12.67
N ARG A 230 -20.96 -9.04 11.89
CA ARG A 230 -22.12 -8.35 11.28
C ARG A 230 -22.34 -8.71 9.82
N CYS A 231 -21.39 -9.38 9.17
CA CYS A 231 -21.54 -9.82 7.78
C CYS A 231 -22.29 -11.16 7.72
N VAL A 232 -23.55 -11.15 8.16
CA VAL A 232 -24.48 -12.26 7.95
C VAL A 232 -24.86 -12.27 6.46
N HIS A 233 -24.68 -13.42 5.81
CA HIS A 233 -25.01 -13.56 4.40
C HIS A 233 -26.53 -13.40 4.21
N PRO A 234 -27.00 -12.61 3.22
CA PRO A 234 -28.43 -12.41 2.98
C PRO A 234 -29.20 -13.69 2.62
N ALA A 235 -28.51 -14.79 2.33
CA ALA A 235 -29.11 -16.09 2.02
C ALA A 235 -29.53 -16.90 3.27
N GLY A 236 -29.46 -16.35 4.48
CA GLY A 236 -29.91 -17.02 5.71
C GLY A 236 -29.10 -18.25 6.13
N LEU A 237 -28.15 -18.70 5.29
CA LEU A 237 -27.20 -19.75 5.63
C LEU A 237 -26.22 -19.21 6.66
N VAL A 238 -26.53 -19.47 7.93
CA VAL A 238 -25.61 -19.31 9.04
C VAL A 238 -24.34 -20.04 8.67
N VAL A 239 -23.25 -19.28 8.50
CA VAL A 239 -21.93 -19.85 8.26
C VAL A 239 -21.53 -20.56 9.54
N GLU A 240 -21.85 -21.85 9.64
CA GLU A 240 -21.46 -22.67 10.77
C GLU A 240 -19.96 -22.51 11.01
N ARG A 241 -19.67 -22.24 12.28
CA ARG A 241 -18.40 -21.86 12.90
C ARG A 241 -17.16 -22.34 12.15
N SER A 242 -16.55 -21.43 11.37
CA SER A 242 -15.13 -21.49 10.95
C SER A 242 -14.12 -21.34 12.10
N ARG A 243 -14.53 -21.64 13.35
CA ARG A 243 -13.72 -21.56 14.56
C ARG A 243 -12.51 -22.50 14.58
N PRO A 244 -12.61 -23.80 14.23
CA PRO A 244 -11.43 -24.67 14.25
C PRO A 244 -10.37 -24.21 13.24
N MET A 245 -10.80 -23.56 12.17
CA MET A 245 -9.91 -23.08 11.12
C MET A 245 -9.17 -21.80 11.50
N LEU A 246 -9.85 -20.89 12.21
CA LEU A 246 -9.18 -19.77 12.85
C LEU A 246 -8.18 -20.25 13.90
N LEU A 247 -8.48 -21.33 14.61
CA LEU A 247 -7.56 -21.93 15.56
C LEU A 247 -6.32 -22.47 14.84
N VAL A 248 -6.47 -23.17 13.70
CA VAL A 248 -5.30 -23.63 12.91
C VAL A 248 -4.44 -22.47 12.45
N VAL A 249 -5.04 -21.39 11.93
CA VAL A 249 -4.28 -20.17 11.56
C VAL A 249 -3.61 -19.55 12.77
N ALA A 250 -4.33 -19.43 13.89
CA ALA A 250 -3.78 -18.86 15.12
C ALA A 250 -2.60 -19.70 15.63
N VAL A 251 -2.72 -21.03 15.64
CA VAL A 251 -1.65 -21.96 16.03
C VAL A 251 -0.45 -21.83 15.09
N LEU A 252 -0.68 -21.75 13.77
CA LEU A 252 0.39 -21.56 12.80
C LEU A 252 1.12 -20.23 13.03
N VAL A 253 0.39 -19.13 13.17
CA VAL A 253 0.96 -17.80 13.42
C VAL A 253 1.69 -17.76 14.76
N LEU A 254 1.09 -18.31 15.82
CA LEU A 254 1.73 -18.39 17.14
C LEU A 254 2.98 -19.27 17.11
N GLY A 255 2.96 -20.38 16.37
CA GLY A 255 4.13 -21.23 16.15
C GLY A 255 5.26 -20.48 15.45
N LEU A 256 4.94 -19.75 14.37
CA LEU A 256 5.93 -18.91 13.69
C LEU A 256 6.46 -17.79 14.58
N LEU A 257 5.61 -17.15 15.39
CA LEU A 257 6.02 -16.14 16.37
C LEU A 257 6.94 -16.74 17.44
N ALA A 258 6.61 -17.93 17.97
CA ALA A 258 7.43 -18.61 18.96
C ALA A 258 8.83 -18.94 18.41
N LEU A 259 8.93 -19.39 17.16
CA LEU A 259 10.20 -19.63 16.47
C LEU A 259 11.04 -18.35 16.29
N ASN A 260 10.40 -17.17 16.30
CA ASN A 260 11.05 -15.87 16.13
C ASN A 260 11.01 -15.00 17.39
N ALA A 261 10.63 -15.56 18.55
CA ALA A 261 10.35 -14.78 19.75
C ALA A 261 11.60 -14.08 20.29
N LYS A 262 12.75 -14.77 20.30
CA LYS A 262 14.00 -14.22 20.83
C LYS A 262 14.45 -12.94 20.12
N PRO A 263 14.64 -12.91 18.79
CA PRO A 263 14.99 -11.67 18.08
C PRO A 263 14.00 -10.52 18.28
N VAL A 264 12.71 -10.84 18.46
CA VAL A 264 11.67 -9.83 18.72
C VAL A 264 11.81 -9.26 20.13
N VAL A 265 11.98 -10.11 21.15
CA VAL A 265 12.12 -9.71 22.55
C VAL A 265 13.41 -8.93 22.77
N ASP A 266 14.54 -9.43 22.27
CA ASP A 266 15.86 -8.78 22.42
C ASP A 266 15.79 -7.33 21.89
N ARG A 267 15.19 -7.16 20.71
CA ARG A 267 15.03 -5.84 20.07
C ARG A 267 14.01 -4.94 20.77
N MET A 268 12.97 -5.49 21.41
CA MET A 268 12.03 -4.69 22.21
C MET A 268 12.70 -4.20 23.50
N GLY A 269 13.58 -5.01 24.10
CA GLY A 269 14.37 -4.62 25.27
C GLY A 269 15.28 -3.43 24.98
N GLU A 270 16.09 -3.52 23.90
CA GLU A 270 17.02 -2.45 23.49
C GLU A 270 16.35 -1.10 23.25
N GLU A 271 15.09 -1.09 22.83
CA GLU A 271 14.36 0.16 22.57
C GLU A 271 13.57 0.69 23.75
N TRP A 272 13.22 -0.17 24.72
CA TRP A 272 12.50 0.28 25.89
C TRP A 272 13.32 1.28 26.70
N ASP A 273 14.62 1.02 26.85
CA ASP A 273 15.55 1.92 27.53
C ASP A 273 15.64 3.29 26.82
N LEU A 274 15.63 3.28 25.48
CA LEU A 274 15.61 4.49 24.68
C LEU A 274 14.28 5.25 24.82
N VAL A 275 13.14 4.56 24.83
CA VAL A 275 11.82 5.18 25.05
C VAL A 275 11.77 5.79 26.45
N ALA A 276 12.28 5.11 27.47
CA ALA A 276 12.35 5.63 28.82
C ALA A 276 13.23 6.90 28.90
N ALA A 277 14.39 6.90 28.24
CA ALA A 277 15.27 8.08 28.12
C ALA A 277 14.61 9.24 27.35
N MET A 278 13.81 8.95 26.32
CA MET A 278 13.05 9.98 25.62
C MET A 278 11.96 10.60 26.50
N LEU A 279 11.26 9.79 27.30
CA LEU A 279 10.25 10.28 28.23
C LEU A 279 10.85 11.11 29.39
N SER A 280 12.11 10.88 29.77
CA SER A 280 12.83 11.70 30.74
C SER A 280 13.40 13.00 30.15
N GLY A 281 13.31 13.20 28.83
CA GLY A 281 13.84 14.37 28.13
C GLY A 281 15.35 14.32 27.83
N GLU A 282 16.02 13.21 28.14
CA GLU A 282 17.45 13.00 27.91
C GLU A 282 17.69 12.35 26.53
N ILE A 283 17.43 13.09 25.45
CA ILE A 283 17.61 12.55 24.10
C ILE A 283 19.02 12.86 23.60
N ALA A 284 19.99 12.07 24.08
CA ALA A 284 21.28 11.98 23.40
C ALA A 284 21.07 11.25 22.07
N TYR A 285 21.44 11.89 20.96
CA TYR A 285 21.39 11.25 19.64
C TYR A 285 22.24 9.97 19.64
N SER A 286 21.61 8.84 19.29
CA SER A 286 22.30 7.58 19.07
C SER A 286 22.13 7.14 17.62
N GLN A 287 23.22 7.17 16.86
CA GLN A 287 23.26 6.72 15.47
C GLN A 287 22.95 5.22 15.31
N ALA A 288 23.17 4.42 16.37
CA ALA A 288 22.84 3.01 16.37
C ALA A 288 21.33 2.74 16.48
N SER A 289 20.53 3.74 16.87
CA SER A 289 19.10 3.57 17.09
C SER A 289 18.25 4.12 15.96
N SER A 290 17.56 3.20 15.27
CA SER A 290 16.52 3.56 14.28
C SER A 290 15.38 4.37 14.88
N PHE A 291 15.11 4.25 16.18
CA PHE A 291 14.07 5.02 16.86
C PHE A 291 14.52 6.46 17.12
N SER A 292 15.76 6.64 17.61
CA SER A 292 16.39 7.96 17.78
C SER A 292 16.39 8.74 16.46
N GLN A 293 16.87 8.13 15.38
CA GLN A 293 16.91 8.76 14.06
C GLN A 293 15.52 9.18 13.58
N ARG A 294 14.50 8.33 13.76
CA ARG A 294 13.10 8.65 13.42
C ARG A 294 12.54 9.80 14.23
N TRP A 295 12.87 9.88 15.52
CA TRP A 295 12.44 10.98 16.37
C TRP A 295 13.03 12.32 15.88
N HIS A 296 14.34 12.37 15.62
CA HIS A 296 15.00 13.58 15.15
C HIS A 296 14.49 14.03 13.78
N VAL A 297 14.34 13.10 12.81
CA VAL A 297 13.82 13.46 11.49
C VAL A 297 12.35 13.90 11.55
N LEU A 298 11.54 13.30 12.42
CA LEU A 298 10.15 13.70 12.62
C LEU A 298 10.05 15.11 13.21
N ARG A 299 10.87 15.41 14.23
CA ARG A 299 10.96 16.75 14.81
C ARG A 299 11.39 17.76 13.76
N PHE A 300 12.45 17.46 13.02
CA PHE A 300 12.91 18.28 11.90
C PHE A 300 11.78 18.55 10.89
N GLY A 301 11.04 17.51 10.49
CA GLY A 301 9.93 17.66 9.54
C GLY A 301 8.81 18.56 10.08
N ILE A 302 8.47 18.45 11.36
CA ILE A 302 7.49 19.33 12.02
C ILE A 302 8.01 20.77 12.02
N ASP A 303 9.26 21.00 12.43
CA ASP A 303 9.88 22.32 12.49
C ASP A 303 9.93 22.96 11.09
N ALA A 304 10.34 22.20 10.07
CA ALA A 304 10.34 22.64 8.67
C ALA A 304 8.93 22.99 8.19
N TRP A 305 7.93 22.15 8.46
CA TRP A 305 6.56 22.41 8.06
C TRP A 305 5.97 23.68 8.70
N LEU A 306 6.27 23.93 9.97
CA LEU A 306 5.79 25.12 10.69
C LEU A 306 6.22 26.45 10.04
N LEU A 307 7.32 26.44 9.28
CA LEU A 307 7.78 27.59 8.50
C LEU A 307 6.91 27.87 7.25
N ARG A 308 6.26 26.86 6.68
CA ARG A 308 5.40 26.97 5.48
C ARG A 308 4.14 26.09 5.60
N PRO A 309 3.22 26.38 6.53
CA PRO A 309 2.21 25.41 6.97
C PRO A 309 1.15 25.07 5.91
N TRP A 310 0.80 26.02 5.03
CA TRP A 310 -0.31 25.87 4.10
C TRP A 310 0.03 25.04 2.86
N PHE A 311 1.17 25.35 2.24
CA PHE A 311 1.59 24.77 0.96
C PHE A 311 2.85 23.90 1.08
N GLY A 312 3.59 23.98 2.19
CA GLY A 312 4.84 23.25 2.36
C GLY A 312 5.98 23.86 1.53
N TRP A 313 6.98 23.03 1.28
CA TRP A 313 8.25 23.37 0.62
C TRP A 313 8.37 22.80 -0.79
N GLY A 314 7.28 22.33 -1.40
CA GLY A 314 7.30 21.79 -2.76
C GLY A 314 7.52 20.27 -2.82
N PRO A 315 7.05 19.60 -3.89
CA PRO A 315 7.34 18.20 -4.15
C PRO A 315 8.85 17.91 -4.16
N GLY A 316 9.29 16.89 -3.42
CA GLY A 316 10.69 16.44 -3.38
C GLY A 316 11.64 17.24 -2.48
N SER A 317 11.14 18.24 -1.74
CA SER A 317 11.96 19.14 -0.94
C SER A 317 12.59 18.54 0.32
N SER A 318 12.08 17.42 0.84
CA SER A 318 12.54 16.89 2.13
C SER A 318 14.04 16.57 2.15
N LYS A 319 14.57 15.94 1.09
CA LYS A 319 15.99 15.59 0.99
C LYS A 319 16.87 16.85 1.00
N SER A 320 16.53 17.88 0.22
CA SER A 320 17.29 19.13 0.16
C SER A 320 17.24 19.90 1.48
N LEU A 321 16.09 19.93 2.14
CA LEU A 321 15.93 20.53 3.46
C LEU A 321 16.77 19.81 4.53
N ILE A 322 16.77 18.48 4.53
CA ILE A 322 17.58 17.67 5.43
C ILE A 322 19.07 17.95 5.19
N GLU A 323 19.50 18.00 3.93
CA GLU A 323 20.89 18.29 3.57
C GLU A 323 21.33 19.69 4.02
N LEU A 324 20.49 20.71 3.79
CA LEU A 324 20.73 22.09 4.20
C LEU A 324 20.81 22.28 5.72
N SER A 325 20.09 21.46 6.49
CA SER A 325 20.09 21.56 7.96
C SER A 325 21.48 21.35 8.56
N GLY A 326 22.32 20.55 7.89
CA GLY A 326 23.63 20.14 8.40
C GLY A 326 23.58 19.26 9.66
N GLU A 327 22.39 18.85 10.13
CA GLU A 327 22.25 18.12 11.38
C GLU A 327 22.81 16.69 11.28
N PRO A 328 23.79 16.30 12.12
CA PRO A 328 24.35 14.94 12.10
C PRO A 328 23.31 13.85 12.38
N ALA A 329 22.25 14.19 13.13
CA ALA A 329 21.17 13.27 13.47
C ALA A 329 20.30 12.85 12.28
N LEU A 330 20.36 13.62 11.19
CA LEU A 330 19.59 13.41 9.97
C LEU A 330 20.42 12.74 8.87
N ARG A 331 21.59 12.19 9.23
CA ARG A 331 22.49 11.49 8.32
C ARG A 331 22.48 9.99 8.60
N MET A 332 22.68 9.23 7.53
CA MET A 332 22.92 7.79 7.54
C MET A 332 24.33 7.48 8.08
N PRO A 333 24.63 6.22 8.45
CA PRO A 333 25.96 5.81 8.93
C PRO A 333 27.12 6.12 7.97
N ASP A 334 26.85 6.14 6.67
CA ASP A 334 27.80 6.52 5.61
C ASP A 334 27.94 8.04 5.42
N GLY A 335 27.21 8.84 6.20
CA GLY A 335 27.19 10.29 6.13
C GLY A 335 26.21 10.88 5.11
N ALA A 336 25.51 10.05 4.32
CA ALA A 336 24.52 10.52 3.36
C ALA A 336 23.29 11.11 4.10
N PRO A 337 22.65 12.18 3.59
CA PRO A 337 21.43 12.71 4.18
C PRO A 337 20.29 11.68 4.06
N LEU A 338 19.41 11.65 5.07
CA LEU A 338 18.15 10.93 4.95
C LEU A 338 17.33 11.47 3.78
N VAL A 339 16.62 10.56 3.11
CA VAL A 339 15.84 10.90 1.91
C VAL A 339 14.46 11.46 2.27
N HIS A 340 13.91 11.11 3.44
CA HIS A 340 12.56 11.46 3.85
C HIS A 340 12.33 11.37 5.37
N VAL A 341 11.20 11.90 5.85
CA VAL A 341 10.81 12.07 7.26
C VAL A 341 10.24 10.78 7.91
N HIS A 342 10.22 9.65 7.19
CA HIS A 342 9.75 8.34 7.71
C HIS A 342 8.35 8.37 8.34
N ASN A 343 7.51 9.32 7.92
CA ASN A 343 6.09 9.41 8.28
C ASN A 343 5.38 10.07 7.11
N THR A 344 4.52 9.35 6.41
CA THR A 344 3.86 9.86 5.20
C THR A 344 3.06 11.13 5.45
N TYR A 345 2.44 11.28 6.62
CA TYR A 345 1.63 12.47 6.92
C TYR A 345 2.49 13.70 7.14
N VAL A 346 3.58 13.57 7.90
CA VAL A 346 4.52 14.68 8.10
C VAL A 346 5.29 14.98 6.82
N GLU A 347 5.62 13.96 6.02
CA GLU A 347 6.21 14.15 4.70
C GLU A 347 5.30 14.97 3.78
N ILE A 348 4.00 14.65 3.74
CA ILE A 348 3.01 15.43 2.99
C ILE A 348 2.91 16.85 3.54
N LEU A 349 2.96 17.05 4.86
CA LEU A 349 2.96 18.39 5.45
C LEU A 349 4.20 19.20 5.04
N VAL A 350 5.39 18.59 5.09
CA VAL A 350 6.64 19.23 4.69
C VAL A 350 6.60 19.60 3.21
N GLN A 351 6.25 18.66 2.34
CA GLN A 351 6.32 18.88 0.89
C GLN A 351 5.13 19.67 0.34
N LEU A 352 3.92 19.47 0.88
CA LEU A 352 2.66 19.90 0.28
C LEU A 352 1.74 20.67 1.25
N GLY A 353 2.13 20.84 2.51
CA GLY A 353 1.39 21.59 3.52
C GLY A 353 0.02 20.99 3.86
N TRP A 354 -0.78 21.79 4.58
CA TRP A 354 -2.15 21.43 4.94
C TRP A 354 -3.03 21.15 3.74
N VAL A 355 -2.89 21.90 2.64
CA VAL A 355 -3.72 21.71 1.45
C VAL A 355 -3.50 20.32 0.85
N GLY A 356 -2.23 19.90 0.71
CA GLY A 356 -1.89 18.57 0.24
C GLY A 356 -2.41 17.46 1.16
N LEU A 357 -2.23 17.62 2.48
CA LEU A 357 -2.70 16.65 3.46
C LEU A 357 -4.23 16.51 3.46
N LEU A 358 -4.97 17.62 3.40
CA LEU A 358 -6.43 17.58 3.39
C LEU A 358 -6.97 16.91 2.11
N LEU A 359 -6.36 17.19 0.95
CA LEU A 359 -6.72 16.51 -0.30
C LEU A 359 -6.43 15.01 -0.22
N TRP A 360 -5.27 14.63 0.32
CA TRP A 360 -4.92 13.22 0.52
C TRP A 360 -5.91 12.49 1.43
N LEU A 361 -6.23 13.07 2.59
CA LEU A 361 -7.21 12.51 3.53
C LEU A 361 -8.62 12.45 2.90
N ALA A 362 -9.03 13.49 2.16
CA ALA A 362 -10.30 13.51 1.46
C ALA A 362 -10.40 12.39 0.42
N ILE A 363 -9.31 12.09 -0.30
CA ILE A 363 -9.25 10.94 -1.21
C ILE A 363 -9.48 9.64 -0.42
N LEU A 364 -8.75 9.42 0.69
CA LEU A 364 -8.94 8.21 1.51
C LEU A 364 -10.38 8.04 2.00
N PHE A 365 -11.02 9.12 2.48
CA PHE A 365 -12.42 9.07 2.89
C PHE A 365 -13.36 8.80 1.70
N ALA A 366 -13.12 9.39 0.53
CA ALA A 366 -13.90 9.14 -0.67
C ALA A 366 -13.78 7.69 -1.16
N LEU A 367 -12.63 7.05 -1.00
CA LEU A 367 -12.42 5.63 -1.30
C LEU A 367 -13.24 4.75 -0.35
N LEU A 368 -13.19 5.00 0.97
CA LEU A 368 -14.01 4.28 1.95
C LEU A 368 -15.52 4.46 1.71
N ALA A 369 -15.95 5.69 1.39
CA ALA A 369 -17.33 5.98 1.01
C ALA A 369 -17.74 5.26 -0.28
N SER A 370 -16.82 5.08 -1.23
CA SER A 370 -17.06 4.34 -2.47
C SER A 370 -17.27 2.85 -2.22
N LEU A 371 -16.47 2.24 -1.33
CA LEU A 371 -16.67 0.86 -0.88
C LEU A 371 -18.01 0.67 -0.17
N ARG A 372 -18.36 1.59 0.75
CA ARG A 372 -19.64 1.55 1.46
C ARG A 372 -20.83 1.65 0.49
N ARG A 373 -20.76 2.55 -0.50
CA ARG A 373 -21.79 2.67 -1.54
C ARG A 373 -21.86 1.40 -2.40
N GLY A 374 -20.73 0.84 -2.82
CA GLY A 374 -20.68 -0.42 -3.57
C GLY A 374 -21.33 -1.58 -2.82
N LEU A 375 -21.10 -1.65 -1.51
CA LEU A 375 -21.72 -2.63 -0.62
C LEU A 375 -23.24 -2.41 -0.49
N GLN A 376 -23.69 -1.18 -0.24
CA GLN A 376 -25.11 -0.82 -0.14
C GLN A 376 -25.89 -1.10 -1.43
N MET A 377 -25.23 -0.98 -2.58
CA MET A 377 -25.82 -1.26 -3.89
C MET A 377 -25.77 -2.76 -4.27
N GLY A 378 -25.23 -3.63 -3.42
CA GLY A 378 -25.11 -5.07 -3.69
C GLY A 378 -24.11 -5.43 -4.80
N ARG A 379 -23.24 -4.49 -5.20
CA ARG A 379 -22.25 -4.69 -6.28
C ARG A 379 -20.94 -5.25 -5.77
N LEU A 380 -20.64 -4.95 -4.51
CA LEU A 380 -19.48 -5.45 -3.82
C LEU A 380 -19.93 -6.38 -2.70
N SER A 381 -19.45 -7.60 -2.75
CA SER A 381 -19.66 -8.58 -1.70
C SER A 381 -19.05 -8.09 -0.36
N PRO A 382 -19.68 -8.40 0.78
CA PRO A 382 -19.23 -7.92 2.09
C PRO A 382 -17.78 -8.29 2.42
N ASP A 383 -17.30 -9.46 1.98
CA ASP A 383 -15.95 -9.93 2.26
C ASP A 383 -14.89 -9.16 1.46
N VAL A 384 -15.15 -8.86 0.18
CA VAL A 384 -14.26 -8.02 -0.65
C VAL A 384 -14.27 -6.57 -0.17
N ALA A 385 -15.45 -6.03 0.19
CA ALA A 385 -15.55 -4.70 0.80
C ALA A 385 -14.77 -4.61 2.11
N GLY A 386 -14.94 -5.60 2.99
CA GLY A 386 -14.23 -5.70 4.26
C GLY A 386 -12.72 -5.77 4.07
N PHE A 387 -12.24 -6.60 3.14
CA PHE A 387 -10.82 -6.66 2.78
C PHE A 387 -10.29 -5.29 2.36
N LEU A 388 -10.92 -4.64 1.38
CA LEU A 388 -10.45 -3.35 0.86
C LEU A 388 -10.47 -2.25 1.91
N MET A 389 -11.49 -2.21 2.78
CA MET A 389 -11.54 -1.26 3.90
C MET A 389 -10.41 -1.50 4.90
N LEU A 390 -10.15 -2.77 5.25
CA LEU A 390 -9.05 -3.14 6.16
C LEU A 390 -7.68 -2.86 5.52
N ALA A 391 -7.52 -3.08 4.22
CA ALA A 391 -6.29 -2.76 3.52
C ALA A 391 -6.01 -1.25 3.48
N ILE A 392 -7.03 -0.40 3.25
CA ILE A 392 -6.90 1.06 3.34
C ILE A 392 -6.58 1.51 4.77
N LEU A 393 -7.24 0.91 5.77
CA LEU A 393 -6.95 1.19 7.18
C LEU A 393 -5.52 0.80 7.56
N TYR A 394 -5.09 -0.39 7.16
CA TYR A 394 -3.74 -0.89 7.39
C TYR A 394 -2.70 0.01 6.73
N LEU A 395 -2.95 0.42 5.49
CA LEU A 395 -2.13 1.38 4.78
C LEU A 395 -2.01 2.71 5.54
N GLY A 396 -3.14 3.26 6.00
CA GLY A 396 -3.13 4.50 6.79
C GLY A 396 -2.35 4.38 8.10
N LEU A 397 -2.54 3.27 8.83
CA LEU A 397 -1.78 3.02 10.06
C LEU A 397 -0.29 2.82 9.79
N TRP A 398 0.07 2.06 8.75
CA TRP A 398 1.46 1.86 8.35
C TRP A 398 2.13 3.19 7.96
N SER A 399 1.38 4.10 7.33
CA SER A 399 1.83 5.43 6.90
C SER A 399 2.27 6.35 8.05
N LEU A 400 1.99 5.99 9.31
CA LEU A 400 2.53 6.67 10.50
C LEU A 400 4.00 6.34 10.77
N PHE A 401 4.51 5.23 10.21
CA PHE A 401 5.82 4.68 10.56
C PHE A 401 6.85 4.75 9.44
N ASP A 402 6.43 5.07 8.22
CA ASP A 402 7.32 5.23 7.08
C ASP A 402 6.69 6.12 5.98
N PHE A 403 7.52 6.58 5.06
CA PHE A 403 7.09 7.25 3.84
C PHE A 403 7.60 6.49 2.62
N HIS A 404 6.67 6.09 1.74
CA HIS A 404 7.02 5.41 0.50
C HIS A 404 6.15 5.82 -0.69
N ALA A 405 5.29 6.84 -0.52
CA ALA A 405 4.20 7.12 -1.44
C ALA A 405 4.65 7.37 -2.88
N VAL A 406 5.81 7.98 -3.05
CA VAL A 406 6.35 8.33 -4.36
C VAL A 406 7.18 7.19 -4.99
N HIS A 407 7.41 6.05 -4.36
CA HIS A 407 8.21 4.99 -4.98
C HIS A 407 7.41 4.12 -5.97
N GLN A 408 8.08 3.57 -6.98
CA GLN A 408 7.43 2.86 -8.10
C GLN A 408 6.59 1.65 -7.67
N ASP A 409 7.09 0.84 -6.74
CA ASP A 409 6.39 -0.29 -6.13
C ASP A 409 5.13 0.16 -5.39
N TRP A 410 5.21 1.28 -4.67
CA TRP A 410 4.06 1.90 -4.04
C TRP A 410 3.01 2.37 -5.05
N ARG A 411 3.42 3.01 -6.15
CA ARG A 411 2.49 3.52 -7.16
C ARG A 411 1.60 2.41 -7.71
N GLY A 412 2.20 1.24 -8.01
CA GLY A 412 1.45 0.06 -8.44
C GLY A 412 0.49 -0.44 -7.35
N PHE A 413 0.95 -0.54 -6.10
CA PHE A 413 0.15 -1.00 -4.97
C PHE A 413 -1.04 -0.06 -4.70
N TRP A 414 -0.78 1.25 -4.67
CA TRP A 414 -1.78 2.31 -4.53
C TRP A 414 -2.79 2.29 -5.67
N ALA A 415 -2.34 2.14 -6.93
CA ALA A 415 -3.21 2.06 -8.09
C ALA A 415 -4.23 0.93 -7.95
N VAL A 416 -3.77 -0.26 -7.55
CA VAL A 416 -4.63 -1.41 -7.31
C VAL A 416 -5.59 -1.12 -6.16
N LEU A 417 -5.09 -0.71 -5.00
CA LEU A 417 -5.91 -0.57 -3.79
C LEU A 417 -6.93 0.57 -3.93
N ALA A 418 -6.47 1.78 -4.24
CA ALA A 418 -7.32 2.95 -4.39
C ALA A 418 -8.20 2.85 -5.64
N GLY A 419 -7.67 2.34 -6.76
CA GLY A 419 -8.42 2.17 -7.99
C GLY A 419 -9.55 1.15 -7.84
N SER A 420 -9.28 0.05 -7.13
CA SER A 420 -10.32 -0.94 -6.81
C SER A 420 -11.44 -0.32 -5.96
N ALA A 421 -11.09 0.41 -4.91
CA ALA A 421 -12.07 1.06 -4.04
C ALA A 421 -12.90 2.13 -4.76
N LEU A 422 -12.26 2.96 -5.57
CA LEU A 422 -12.93 3.99 -6.37
C LEU A 422 -13.89 3.40 -7.40
N SER A 423 -13.50 2.31 -8.07
CA SER A 423 -14.26 1.69 -9.16
C SER A 423 -15.71 1.38 -8.77
N PHE A 424 -15.92 0.81 -7.58
CA PHE A 424 -17.27 0.47 -7.07
C PHE A 424 -18.12 1.68 -6.70
N GLY A 425 -17.52 2.84 -6.42
CA GLY A 425 -18.24 4.09 -6.16
C GLY A 425 -18.58 4.88 -7.42
N LEU A 426 -17.86 4.63 -8.53
CA LEU A 426 -18.03 5.34 -9.81
C LEU A 426 -19.26 4.88 -10.58
N PHE A 427 -19.39 3.57 -10.81
CA PHE A 427 -20.39 3.04 -11.74
C PHE A 427 -21.79 2.88 -11.11
N GLY A 428 -21.99 3.34 -9.86
CA GLY A 428 -23.18 3.13 -9.04
C GLY A 428 -24.51 3.67 -9.56
N ARG A 429 -24.51 4.60 -10.52
CA ARG A 429 -25.71 5.37 -10.93
C ARG A 429 -26.37 4.95 -12.24
N VAL A 430 -25.79 4.03 -13.01
CA VAL A 430 -26.40 3.59 -14.28
C VAL A 430 -27.33 2.41 -14.00
N ARG A 431 -28.62 2.69 -13.88
CA ARG A 431 -29.69 1.74 -14.19
C ARG A 431 -30.45 2.28 -15.39
#